data_AF-A0A920VW31-F1
#
_entry.id   AF-A0A920VW31-F1
#
_cell.length_a   1.000
_cell.length_b   1.000
_cell.length_c   1.000
_cell.angle_alpha   90.00
_cell.angle_beta   90.00
_cell.angle_gamma   90.00
#
_symmetry.space_group_name_H-M   'P 1'
#
loop_
_entity.id
_entity.type
_entity.pdbx_description
1 polymer ?
#
loop_
_entity_poly.entity_id
_entity_poly.type
_entity_poly.pdbx_seq_one_letter_code
_entity_poly.pdbx_strand_id
1 'polypeptide(L)'
;MNTFTQVLEFLTYYLVDHYWFPAFLIGSGIFFTIYLGFPQIKYFAHGWRILSGKYVKPGTEGETTPFQALTTALSGTIGTGNIGGVALAIFLGGPAAIFWMWVVAFLGMTTKFVEVTLAHKYREKLPDGSIAGGPMFYIENGLNMKWLAVVFSVCLLMMCIGTGNMPQINNIALVMNDTFDIPKWLTGLVLAILLWMVIIGGIKRIAQIASKLVPFMAFWYILGALAVIIGNYENIIPSLKLIFVHVFSPAAAVGGFLGASVAAALTRGVNRGLYSNEAGQGSAPIAHATSKTENPIEEGMVSILEPFIDTIVVCTLTGLVILSSGVWNQKFENEFEASAMDYLKGSYSETSSEEDLITLRNYYYERNENIEFTGELNVSEGVLTSEDVTLMHNRSFAEETTYKDRETNQSFSGVISVEEGKIINPGDFIIEGKSLLRSADLTGKPLLKVFLVTRSIYCCFRPFFYLPFQLSSLGLFMG
;
A
#
# COMPACT_ATOMS: atom_id res chain seq x y z
N MET A 1 16.17 -14.75 -18.77
CA MET A 1 15.05 -13.90 -18.29
C MET A 1 13.75 -14.69 -18.19
N ASN A 2 13.31 -15.37 -19.26
CA ASN A 2 12.02 -16.09 -19.30
C ASN A 2 11.80 -17.13 -18.18
N THR A 3 12.81 -17.94 -17.81
CA THR A 3 12.66 -18.92 -16.72
C THR A 3 12.43 -18.27 -15.36
N PHE A 4 13.07 -17.12 -15.10
CA PHE A 4 12.87 -16.38 -13.85
C PHE A 4 11.48 -15.74 -13.81
N THR A 5 11.04 -15.15 -14.92
CA THR A 5 9.69 -14.60 -15.05
C THR A 5 8.63 -15.69 -14.83
N GLN A 6 8.80 -16.87 -15.43
CA GLN A 6 7.88 -18.00 -15.25
C GLN A 6 7.78 -18.48 -13.79
N VAL A 7 8.92 -18.51 -13.07
CA VAL A 7 8.92 -18.86 -11.64
C VAL A 7 8.17 -17.81 -10.81
N LEU A 8 8.37 -16.53 -11.11
CA LEU A 8 7.65 -15.44 -10.43
C LEU A 8 6.15 -15.49 -10.72
N GLU A 9 5.75 -15.76 -11.97
CA GLU A 9 4.34 -15.93 -12.35
C GLU A 9 3.71 -17.12 -11.63
N PHE A 10 4.41 -18.25 -11.55
CA PHE A 10 3.96 -19.41 -10.79
C PHE A 10 3.73 -19.08 -9.31
N LEU A 11 4.70 -18.43 -8.67
CA LEU A 11 4.59 -18.04 -7.26
C LEU A 11 3.48 -17.01 -7.05
N THR A 12 3.36 -16.03 -7.95
CA THR A 12 2.32 -15.00 -7.91
C THR A 12 0.94 -15.64 -8.04
N TYR A 13 0.78 -16.56 -9.00
CA TYR A 13 -0.48 -17.26 -9.20
C TYR A 13 -0.91 -18.00 -7.93
N TYR A 14 -0.04 -18.83 -7.35
CA TYR A 14 -0.42 -19.64 -6.19
C TYR A 14 -0.47 -18.86 -4.87
N LEU A 15 0.42 -17.89 -4.65
CA LEU A 15 0.51 -17.19 -3.35
C LEU A 15 -0.31 -15.89 -3.31
N VAL A 16 -0.56 -15.25 -4.45
CA VAL A 16 -1.18 -13.92 -4.50
C VAL A 16 -2.55 -13.95 -5.19
N ASP A 17 -2.65 -14.56 -6.37
CA ASP A 17 -3.87 -14.51 -7.17
C ASP A 17 -4.88 -15.58 -6.75
N HIS A 18 -4.41 -16.74 -6.29
CA HIS A 18 -5.30 -17.83 -5.90
C HIS A 18 -5.89 -17.60 -4.52
N TYR A 19 -7.22 -17.78 -4.42
CA TYR A 19 -8.02 -17.52 -3.22
C TYR A 19 -7.62 -18.28 -1.95
N TRP A 20 -6.85 -19.39 -2.06
CA TRP A 20 -6.57 -20.25 -0.91
C TRP A 20 -5.65 -19.57 0.10
N PHE A 21 -4.68 -18.77 -0.34
CA PHE A 21 -3.70 -18.15 0.54
C PHE A 21 -4.32 -17.01 1.37
N PRO A 22 -5.05 -16.04 0.77
CA PRO A 22 -5.82 -15.07 1.55
C PRO A 22 -6.87 -15.72 2.46
N ALA A 23 -7.54 -16.79 1.99
CA ALA A 23 -8.51 -17.52 2.80
C ALA A 23 -7.84 -18.21 4.00
N PHE A 24 -6.63 -18.74 3.84
CA PHE A 24 -5.86 -19.35 4.92
C PHE A 24 -5.44 -18.32 5.97
N LEU A 25 -4.99 -17.13 5.56
CA LEU A 25 -4.61 -16.05 6.48
C LEU A 25 -5.81 -15.52 7.26
N ILE A 26 -6.93 -15.24 6.57
CA ILE A 26 -8.19 -14.85 7.22
C ILE A 26 -8.69 -15.95 8.15
N GLY A 27 -8.68 -17.20 7.68
CA GLY A 27 -9.11 -18.37 8.45
C GLY A 27 -8.31 -18.55 9.73
N SER A 28 -6.99 -18.32 9.67
CA SER A 28 -6.11 -18.32 10.84
C SER A 28 -6.47 -17.21 11.83
N GLY A 29 -6.74 -16.00 11.35
CA GLY A 29 -7.18 -14.88 12.19
C GLY A 29 -8.55 -15.13 12.84
N ILE A 30 -9.50 -15.73 12.11
CA ILE A 30 -10.81 -16.16 12.65
C ILE A 30 -10.60 -17.22 13.73
N PHE A 31 -9.80 -18.25 13.44
CA PHE A 31 -9.51 -19.32 14.37
C PHE A 31 -8.92 -18.78 15.67
N PHE A 32 -7.86 -17.97 15.62
CA PHE A 32 -7.26 -17.40 16.81
C PHE A 32 -8.20 -16.45 17.56
N THR A 33 -9.00 -15.67 16.83
CA THR A 33 -10.01 -14.78 17.42
C THR A 33 -11.03 -15.55 18.24
N ILE A 34 -11.57 -16.65 17.71
CA ILE A 34 -12.56 -17.46 18.43
C ILE A 34 -11.90 -18.25 19.56
N TYR A 35 -10.78 -18.92 19.28
CA TYR A 35 -10.07 -19.78 20.22
C TYR A 35 -9.59 -19.03 21.48
N LEU A 36 -9.05 -17.82 21.30
CA LEU A 36 -8.59 -16.97 22.40
C LEU A 36 -9.72 -16.11 23.00
N GLY A 37 -10.91 -16.18 22.41
CA GLY A 37 -12.10 -15.46 22.85
C GLY A 37 -11.97 -13.94 22.72
N PHE A 38 -11.67 -13.44 21.53
CA PHE A 38 -11.62 -12.02 21.17
C PHE A 38 -10.59 -11.18 21.97
N PRO A 39 -9.29 -11.54 21.94
CA PRO A 39 -8.25 -10.79 22.64
C PRO A 39 -8.15 -9.33 22.20
N GLN A 40 -8.44 -9.02 20.93
CA GLN A 40 -8.46 -7.67 20.37
C GLN A 40 -9.51 -6.75 20.99
N ILE A 41 -10.55 -7.31 21.64
CA ILE A 41 -11.53 -6.52 22.41
C ILE A 41 -11.14 -6.52 23.89
N LYS A 42 -10.82 -7.69 24.45
CA LYS A 42 -10.52 -7.86 25.89
C LYS A 42 -9.30 -7.07 26.35
N TYR A 43 -8.23 -7.05 25.54
CA TYR A 43 -6.93 -6.53 25.94
C TYR A 43 -6.58 -5.18 25.32
N PHE A 44 -7.43 -4.64 24.45
CA PHE A 44 -7.19 -3.37 23.75
C PHE A 44 -6.80 -2.22 24.70
N ALA A 45 -7.63 -1.97 25.71
CA ALA A 45 -7.38 -0.92 26.69
C ALA A 45 -6.13 -1.20 27.54
N HIS A 46 -5.80 -2.47 27.75
CA HIS A 46 -4.62 -2.87 28.52
C HIS A 46 -3.33 -2.65 27.72
N GLY A 47 -3.33 -2.96 26.42
CA GLY A 47 -2.21 -2.66 25.52
C GLY A 47 -1.79 -1.19 25.59
N TRP A 48 -2.76 -0.26 25.58
CA TRP A 48 -2.47 1.18 25.73
C TRP A 48 -1.87 1.54 27.08
N ARG A 49 -2.28 0.85 28.15
CA ARG A 49 -1.72 1.04 29.49
C ARG A 49 -0.27 0.55 29.56
N ILE A 50 0.05 -0.60 28.96
CA ILE A 50 1.43 -1.10 28.88
C ILE A 50 2.31 -0.12 28.09
N LEU A 51 1.80 0.40 26.98
CA LEU A 51 2.48 1.39 26.14
C LEU A 51 2.92 2.64 26.91
N SER A 52 2.16 3.04 27.94
CA SER A 52 2.49 4.21 28.78
C SER A 52 3.76 4.03 29.62
N GLY A 53 4.40 2.86 29.60
CA GLY A 53 5.65 2.57 30.30
C GLY A 53 5.50 2.34 31.80
N LYS A 54 4.29 2.51 32.35
CA LYS A 54 4.00 2.37 33.78
C LYS A 54 4.24 0.97 34.36
N TYR A 55 4.36 -0.04 33.51
CA TYR A 55 4.52 -1.44 33.89
C TYR A 55 5.96 -1.95 33.77
N VAL A 56 6.88 -1.15 33.23
CA VAL A 56 8.29 -1.53 33.07
C VAL A 56 8.99 -1.44 34.42
N LYS A 57 9.44 -2.57 34.97
CA LYS A 57 10.18 -2.60 36.25
C LYS A 57 11.68 -2.40 36.03
N PRO A 58 12.41 -1.90 37.04
CA PRO A 58 13.87 -1.89 37.00
C PRO A 58 14.41 -3.32 36.86
N GLY A 59 15.26 -3.57 35.87
CA GLY A 59 15.88 -4.88 35.63
C GLY A 59 15.16 -5.79 34.63
N THR A 60 14.02 -5.38 34.05
CA THR A 60 13.37 -6.13 32.97
C THR A 60 14.30 -6.22 31.75
N GLU A 61 14.56 -7.45 31.27
CA GLU A 61 15.40 -7.69 30.10
C GLU A 61 14.74 -7.20 28.80
N GLY A 62 15.53 -6.54 27.96
CA GLY A 62 15.07 -5.90 26.73
C GLY A 62 16.01 -4.75 26.32
N GLU A 63 15.95 -4.38 25.04
CA GLU A 63 16.73 -3.28 24.48
C GLU A 63 15.87 -2.03 24.27
N THR A 64 14.59 -2.21 23.98
CA THR A 64 13.63 -1.15 23.64
C THR A 64 12.48 -1.10 24.65
N THR A 65 11.83 0.04 24.82
CA THR A 65 10.57 0.11 25.57
C THR A 65 9.40 -0.41 24.72
N PRO A 66 8.26 -0.80 25.32
CA PRO A 66 7.08 -1.23 24.54
C PRO A 66 6.62 -0.18 23.50
N PHE A 67 6.71 1.11 23.85
CA PHE A 67 6.43 2.20 22.90
C PHE A 67 7.44 2.25 21.76
N GLN A 68 8.72 2.06 22.05
CA GLN A 68 9.79 2.01 21.05
C GLN A 68 9.63 0.79 20.12
N ALA A 69 9.28 -0.37 20.66
CA ALA A 69 8.98 -1.56 19.88
C ALA A 69 7.78 -1.33 18.95
N LEU A 70 6.64 -0.86 19.50
CA LEU A 70 5.45 -0.53 18.71
C LEU A 70 5.74 0.48 17.60
N THR A 71 6.41 1.59 17.94
CA THR A 71 6.73 2.62 16.96
C THR A 71 7.72 2.15 15.92
N THR A 72 8.62 1.21 16.23
CA THR A 72 9.52 0.59 15.25
C THR A 72 8.75 -0.33 14.30
N ALA A 73 7.84 -1.17 14.82
CA ALA A 73 6.99 -2.00 13.98
C ALA A 73 6.07 -1.15 13.08
N LEU A 74 5.39 -0.16 13.66
CA LEU A 74 4.56 0.81 12.94
C LEU A 74 5.35 1.64 11.93
N SER A 75 6.65 1.85 12.14
CA SER A 75 7.47 2.59 11.19
C SER A 75 7.50 1.88 9.84
N GLY A 76 7.61 0.54 9.85
CA GLY A 76 7.59 -0.32 8.67
C GLY A 76 6.22 -0.45 8.01
N THR A 77 5.14 -0.49 8.79
CA THR A 77 3.77 -0.66 8.26
C THR A 77 3.18 0.65 7.76
N ILE A 78 3.36 1.76 8.50
CA ILE A 78 2.81 3.07 8.17
C ILE A 78 3.76 3.77 7.18
N GLY A 79 3.36 3.81 5.91
CA GLY A 79 4.16 4.41 4.86
C GLY A 79 3.39 4.77 3.59
N THR A 80 4.10 4.78 2.46
CA THR A 80 3.50 5.01 1.13
C THR A 80 2.45 3.97 0.78
N GLY A 81 2.55 2.77 1.35
CA GLY A 81 1.53 1.74 1.26
C GLY A 81 0.16 2.20 1.76
N ASN A 82 0.06 2.82 2.94
CA ASN A 82 -1.23 3.25 3.49
C ASN A 82 -1.84 4.37 2.67
N ILE A 83 -1.00 5.24 2.10
CA ILE A 83 -1.43 6.39 1.31
C ILE A 83 -1.81 5.94 -0.11
N GLY A 84 -0.88 5.36 -0.86
CA GLY A 84 -1.08 4.97 -2.25
C GLY A 84 -1.75 3.60 -2.41
N GLY A 85 -1.50 2.66 -1.52
CA GLY A 85 -2.12 1.33 -1.58
C GLY A 85 -3.61 1.34 -1.26
N VAL A 86 -4.08 2.18 -0.32
CA VAL A 86 -5.52 2.37 -0.10
C VAL A 86 -6.18 2.98 -1.33
N ALA A 87 -5.56 4.00 -1.93
CA ALA A 87 -6.01 4.55 -3.20
C ALA A 87 -6.09 3.50 -4.31
N LEU A 88 -5.06 2.66 -4.44
CA LEU A 88 -5.06 1.56 -5.39
C LEU A 88 -6.17 0.54 -5.10
N ALA A 89 -6.44 0.23 -3.84
CA ALA A 89 -7.52 -0.69 -3.46
C ALA A 89 -8.91 -0.12 -3.79
N ILE A 90 -9.13 1.18 -3.57
CA ILE A 90 -10.38 1.86 -3.96
C ILE A 90 -10.49 1.92 -5.49
N PHE A 91 -9.39 2.22 -6.18
CA PHE A 91 -9.34 2.30 -7.62
C PHE A 91 -9.56 0.94 -8.30
N LEU A 92 -9.07 -0.16 -7.72
CA LEU A 92 -9.23 -1.52 -8.27
C LEU A 92 -10.43 -2.30 -7.69
N GLY A 93 -10.97 -1.90 -6.55
CA GLY A 93 -11.98 -2.66 -5.82
C GLY A 93 -13.22 -1.85 -5.47
N GLY A 94 -13.22 -0.55 -5.78
CA GLY A 94 -14.25 0.38 -5.35
C GLY A 94 -14.22 0.69 -3.84
N PRO A 95 -15.15 1.54 -3.36
CA PRO A 95 -15.21 1.97 -1.97
C PRO A 95 -15.32 0.82 -0.95
N ALA A 96 -15.98 -0.28 -1.33
CA ALA A 96 -16.17 -1.44 -0.44
C ALA A 96 -14.86 -2.19 -0.11
N ALA A 97 -13.77 -1.96 -0.84
CA ALA A 97 -12.47 -2.50 -0.47
C ALA A 97 -12.04 -2.06 0.94
N ILE A 98 -12.42 -0.87 1.39
CA ILE A 98 -12.12 -0.34 2.73
C ILE A 98 -12.78 -1.21 3.82
N PHE A 99 -14.02 -1.67 3.59
CA PHE A 99 -14.70 -2.55 4.55
C PHE A 99 -13.93 -3.85 4.76
N TRP A 100 -13.47 -4.48 3.67
CA TRP A 100 -12.69 -5.71 3.75
C TRP A 100 -11.32 -5.48 4.39
N MET A 101 -10.70 -4.31 4.19
CA MET A 101 -9.50 -3.92 4.95
C MET A 101 -9.77 -3.87 6.46
N TRP A 102 -10.93 -3.38 6.90
CA TRP A 102 -11.30 -3.38 8.33
C TRP A 102 -11.48 -4.79 8.89
N VAL A 103 -12.13 -5.68 8.13
CA VAL A 103 -12.29 -7.08 8.53
C VAL A 103 -10.93 -7.75 8.72
N VAL A 104 -10.03 -7.59 7.76
CA VAL A 104 -8.67 -8.14 7.86
C VAL A 104 -7.91 -7.51 9.02
N ALA A 105 -8.01 -6.19 9.23
CA ALA A 105 -7.34 -5.56 10.37
C ALA A 105 -7.84 -6.08 11.72
N PHE A 106 -9.16 -6.23 11.88
CA PHE A 106 -9.74 -6.75 13.11
C PHE A 106 -9.29 -8.18 13.43
N LEU A 107 -9.22 -9.06 12.42
CA LEU A 107 -8.71 -10.42 12.57
C LEU A 107 -7.18 -10.45 12.71
N GLY A 108 -6.51 -9.53 12.03
CA GLY A 108 -5.07 -9.32 12.04
C GLY A 108 -4.55 -8.93 13.41
N MET A 109 -5.31 -8.13 14.19
CA MET A 109 -4.99 -7.81 15.59
C MET A 109 -4.73 -9.06 16.43
N THR A 110 -5.56 -10.10 16.25
CA THR A 110 -5.39 -11.36 16.98
C THR A 110 -4.23 -12.19 16.45
N THR A 111 -4.05 -12.22 15.13
CA THR A 111 -2.91 -12.92 14.52
C THR A 111 -1.60 -12.33 15.04
N LYS A 112 -1.50 -11.00 15.05
CA LYS A 112 -0.33 -10.27 15.54
C LYS A 112 -0.10 -10.44 17.03
N PHE A 113 -1.17 -10.49 17.82
CA PHE A 113 -1.09 -10.83 19.24
C PHE A 113 -0.41 -12.19 19.45
N VAL A 114 -0.75 -13.21 18.66
CA VAL A 114 -0.15 -14.55 18.75
C VAL A 114 1.30 -14.53 18.31
N GLU A 115 1.60 -13.96 17.14
CA GLU A 115 2.95 -13.91 16.58
C GLU A 115 3.93 -13.22 17.52
N VAL A 116 3.54 -12.07 18.08
CA VAL A 116 4.38 -11.29 19.00
C VAL A 116 4.54 -11.99 20.35
N THR A 117 3.47 -12.60 20.89
CA THR A 117 3.56 -13.39 22.11
C THR A 117 4.56 -14.54 21.97
N LEU A 118 4.54 -15.24 20.82
CA LEU A 118 5.47 -16.32 20.55
C LEU A 118 6.90 -15.82 20.34
N ALA A 119 7.09 -14.76 19.56
CA ALA A 119 8.43 -14.21 19.32
C ALA A 119 9.10 -13.75 20.61
N HIS A 120 8.33 -13.15 21.52
CA HIS A 120 8.85 -12.74 22.82
C HIS A 120 9.15 -13.93 23.73
N LYS A 121 8.30 -14.97 23.72
CA LYS A 121 8.51 -16.19 24.50
C LYS A 121 9.76 -16.97 24.07
N TYR A 122 10.06 -17.00 22.78
CA TYR A 122 11.16 -17.78 22.19
C TYR A 122 12.39 -16.95 21.81
N ARG A 123 12.45 -15.68 22.22
CA ARG A 123 13.62 -14.82 21.98
C ARG A 123 14.86 -15.35 22.70
N GLU A 124 16.01 -15.12 22.10
CA GLU A 124 17.31 -15.50 22.63
C GLU A 124 18.16 -14.27 22.94
N LYS A 125 19.03 -14.43 23.94
CA LYS A 125 20.06 -13.44 24.26
C LYS A 125 21.36 -13.88 23.59
N LEU A 126 21.86 -13.02 22.71
CA LEU A 126 23.09 -13.26 21.99
C LEU A 126 24.32 -13.06 22.89
N PRO A 127 25.50 -13.59 22.50
CA PRO A 127 26.73 -13.48 23.31
C PRO A 127 27.18 -12.04 23.60
N ASP A 128 26.81 -11.09 22.74
CA ASP A 128 27.08 -9.65 22.92
C ASP A 128 26.07 -8.95 23.84
N GLY A 129 25.08 -9.70 24.36
CA GLY A 129 24.03 -9.22 25.25
C GLY A 129 22.82 -8.61 24.55
N SER A 130 22.80 -8.57 23.21
CA SER A 130 21.63 -8.17 22.43
C SER A 130 20.55 -9.26 22.43
N ILE A 131 19.33 -8.91 22.05
CA ILE A 131 18.20 -9.84 22.02
C ILE A 131 17.73 -10.03 20.58
N ALA A 132 17.62 -11.29 20.17
CA ALA A 132 17.08 -11.67 18.87
C ALA A 132 15.82 -12.53 19.04
N GLY A 133 14.80 -12.27 18.24
CA GLY A 133 13.55 -13.03 18.26
C GLY A 133 12.74 -12.81 17.00
N GLY A 134 11.64 -13.54 16.88
CA GLY A 134 10.80 -13.53 15.68
C GLY A 134 10.40 -14.94 15.25
N PRO A 135 9.79 -15.09 14.06
CA PRO A 135 9.27 -16.37 13.62
C PRO A 135 10.31 -17.46 13.43
N MET A 136 11.48 -17.11 12.92
CA MET A 136 12.61 -18.03 12.82
C MET A 136 12.93 -18.69 14.17
N PHE A 137 12.88 -17.93 15.27
CA PHE A 137 13.18 -18.45 16.61
C PHE A 137 12.07 -19.34 17.16
N TYR A 138 10.79 -18.98 17.03
CA TYR A 138 9.73 -19.87 17.52
C TYR A 138 9.50 -21.10 16.63
N ILE A 139 9.88 -21.04 15.34
CA ILE A 139 9.88 -22.21 14.45
C ILE A 139 11.03 -23.16 14.83
N GLU A 140 12.23 -22.62 15.05
CA GLU A 140 13.40 -23.40 15.46
C GLU A 140 13.24 -23.97 16.87
N ASN A 141 12.92 -23.13 17.86
CA ASN A 141 12.93 -23.51 19.28
C ASN A 141 11.56 -24.00 19.79
N GLY A 142 10.47 -23.57 19.16
CA GLY A 142 9.12 -23.98 19.54
C GLY A 142 8.65 -25.23 18.80
N LEU A 143 8.82 -25.26 17.47
CA LEU A 143 8.42 -26.40 16.63
C LEU A 143 9.55 -27.42 16.41
N ASN A 144 10.80 -27.10 16.76
CA ASN A 144 11.97 -27.93 16.46
C ASN A 144 12.20 -28.14 14.95
N MET A 145 11.82 -27.16 14.12
CA MET A 145 11.88 -27.24 12.65
C MET A 145 12.90 -26.26 12.06
N LYS A 146 14.19 -26.49 12.33
CA LYS A 146 15.29 -25.62 11.85
C LYS A 146 15.24 -25.34 10.35
N TRP A 147 14.91 -26.34 9.53
CA TRP A 147 14.82 -26.18 8.08
C TRP A 147 13.77 -25.15 7.67
N LEU A 148 12.63 -25.11 8.38
CA LEU A 148 11.55 -24.17 8.09
C LEU A 148 11.89 -22.77 8.59
N ALA A 149 12.63 -22.65 9.70
CA ALA A 149 13.15 -21.37 10.18
C ALA A 149 14.10 -20.75 9.13
N VAL A 150 15.00 -21.55 8.54
CA VAL A 150 15.89 -21.10 7.46
C VAL A 150 15.11 -20.67 6.22
N VAL A 151 14.10 -21.45 5.80
CA VAL A 151 13.23 -21.07 4.67
C VAL A 151 12.52 -19.75 4.96
N PHE A 152 11.96 -19.58 6.17
CA PHE A 152 11.32 -18.34 6.59
C PHE A 152 12.29 -17.16 6.53
N SER A 153 13.49 -17.29 7.08
CA SER A 153 14.51 -16.23 7.05
C SER A 153 14.91 -15.81 5.63
N VAL A 154 15.05 -16.77 4.70
CA VAL A 154 15.35 -16.46 3.30
C VAL A 154 14.18 -15.72 2.63
N CYS A 155 12.94 -16.17 2.86
CA CYS A 155 11.75 -15.48 2.37
C CYS A 155 11.61 -14.06 2.93
N LEU A 156 11.88 -13.88 4.22
CA LEU A 156 11.88 -12.58 4.88
C LEU A 156 12.92 -11.63 4.27
N LEU A 157 14.15 -12.10 4.03
CA LEU A 157 15.20 -11.29 3.38
C LEU A 157 14.79 -10.84 1.98
N MET A 158 14.18 -11.72 1.19
CA MET A 158 13.65 -11.36 -0.13
C MET A 158 12.50 -10.33 -0.01
N MET A 159 11.63 -10.49 0.98
CA MET A 159 10.52 -9.57 1.25
C MET A 159 11.01 -8.17 1.65
N CYS A 160 12.03 -8.06 2.51
CA CYS A 160 12.64 -6.79 2.90
C CYS A 160 13.16 -6.00 1.69
N ILE A 161 13.81 -6.67 0.73
CA ILE A 161 14.29 -6.02 -0.51
C ILE A 161 13.10 -5.62 -1.40
N GLY A 162 12.16 -6.55 -1.59
CA GLY A 162 11.02 -6.37 -2.47
C GLY A 162 10.03 -5.33 -1.95
N THR A 163 9.11 -5.72 -1.09
CA THR A 163 8.00 -4.88 -0.64
C THR A 163 8.41 -3.88 0.44
N GLY A 164 9.50 -4.17 1.18
CA GLY A 164 9.98 -3.31 2.25
C GLY A 164 10.75 -2.06 1.79
N ASN A 165 11.57 -2.15 0.74
CA ASN A 165 12.45 -1.03 0.32
C ASN A 165 11.99 -0.33 -0.97
N MET A 166 11.95 -1.11 -2.06
CA MET A 166 11.96 -0.56 -3.42
C MET A 166 10.74 0.32 -3.71
N PRO A 167 9.49 -0.11 -3.44
CA PRO A 167 8.31 0.73 -3.65
C PRO A 167 8.34 2.02 -2.83
N GLN A 168 8.91 1.98 -1.62
CA GLN A 168 8.93 3.15 -0.75
C GLN A 168 9.88 4.22 -1.29
N ILE A 169 11.14 3.85 -1.57
CA ILE A 169 12.13 4.78 -2.12
C ILE A 169 11.71 5.30 -3.50
N ASN A 170 11.14 4.44 -4.34
CA ASN A 170 10.66 4.86 -5.67
C ASN A 170 9.57 5.93 -5.57
N ASN A 171 8.58 5.75 -4.69
CA ASN A 171 7.54 6.76 -4.48
C ASN A 171 8.12 8.09 -3.93
N ILE A 172 9.15 8.03 -3.07
CA ILE A 172 9.83 9.27 -2.60
C ILE A 172 10.49 9.97 -3.77
N ALA A 173 11.29 9.23 -4.55
CA ALA A 173 12.04 9.77 -5.67
C ALA A 173 11.12 10.38 -6.73
N LEU A 174 9.97 9.75 -7.01
CA LEU A 174 8.93 10.31 -7.88
C LEU A 174 8.40 11.64 -7.34
N VAL A 175 7.93 11.68 -6.08
CA VAL A 175 7.39 12.91 -5.49
C VAL A 175 8.45 14.03 -5.44
N MET A 176 9.71 13.71 -5.14
CA MET A 176 10.79 14.70 -5.14
C MET A 176 11.07 15.24 -6.52
N ASN A 177 11.04 14.39 -7.55
CA ASN A 177 11.21 14.79 -8.93
C ASN A 177 10.04 15.66 -9.39
N ASP A 178 8.79 15.22 -9.20
CA ASP A 178 7.61 15.95 -9.67
C ASP A 178 7.37 17.29 -8.95
N THR A 179 7.88 17.44 -7.72
CA THR A 179 7.65 18.64 -6.90
C THR A 179 8.80 19.63 -6.99
N PHE A 180 10.04 19.13 -6.97
CA PHE A 180 11.24 19.93 -6.80
C PHE A 180 12.20 19.81 -7.96
N ASP A 181 11.86 19.02 -8.97
CA ASP A 181 12.72 18.69 -10.09
C ASP A 181 14.06 18.06 -9.64
N ILE A 182 14.05 17.39 -8.47
CA ILE A 182 15.22 16.70 -7.95
C ILE A 182 15.37 15.37 -8.70
N PRO A 183 16.53 15.07 -9.30
CA PRO A 183 16.73 13.80 -9.99
C PRO A 183 16.59 12.60 -9.05
N LYS A 184 15.87 11.56 -9.50
CA LYS A 184 15.55 10.36 -8.70
C LYS A 184 16.79 9.69 -8.07
N TRP A 185 17.90 9.61 -8.81
CA TRP A 185 19.14 9.02 -8.32
C TRP A 185 19.75 9.80 -7.15
N LEU A 186 19.62 11.13 -7.14
CA LEU A 186 20.14 11.98 -6.07
C LEU A 186 19.31 11.80 -4.80
N THR A 187 17.98 11.74 -4.93
CA THR A 187 17.09 11.39 -3.81
C THR A 187 17.46 10.04 -3.21
N GLY A 188 17.67 9.01 -4.05
CA GLY A 188 18.09 7.68 -3.61
C GLY A 188 19.43 7.71 -2.85
N LEU A 189 20.43 8.42 -3.37
CA LEU A 189 21.75 8.53 -2.74
C LEU A 189 21.68 9.19 -1.35
N VAL A 190 20.95 10.30 -1.23
CA VAL A 190 20.79 11.00 0.06
C VAL A 190 20.10 10.11 1.08
N LEU A 191 19.00 9.45 0.68
CA LEU A 191 18.27 8.53 1.56
C LEU A 191 19.12 7.33 1.98
N ALA A 192 19.94 6.78 1.08
CA ALA A 192 20.85 5.69 1.41
C ALA A 192 21.88 6.10 2.48
N ILE A 193 22.46 7.30 2.39
CA ILE A 193 23.39 7.82 3.40
C ILE A 193 22.68 8.04 4.75
N LEU A 194 21.49 8.65 4.73
CA LEU A 194 20.69 8.86 5.95
C LEU A 194 20.35 7.53 6.62
N LEU A 195 19.92 6.54 5.84
CA LEU A 195 19.59 5.21 6.32
C LEU A 195 20.81 4.53 6.96
N TRP A 196 21.95 4.55 6.27
CA TRP A 196 23.20 3.97 6.75
C TRP A 196 23.61 4.55 8.11
N MET A 197 23.46 5.87 8.29
CA MET A 197 23.71 6.52 9.58
C MET A 197 22.79 6.04 10.70
N VAL A 198 21.55 5.63 10.40
CA VAL A 198 20.63 5.08 11.39
C VAL A 198 20.99 3.63 11.72
N ILE A 199 21.19 2.80 10.70
CA ILE A 199 21.43 1.35 10.86
C ILE A 199 22.70 1.04 11.65
N ILE A 200 23.79 1.80 11.43
CA ILE A 200 25.06 1.60 12.17
C ILE A 200 24.88 1.69 13.69
N GLY A 201 23.90 2.44 14.18
CA GLY A 201 23.64 2.55 15.61
C GLY A 201 22.89 1.37 16.23
N GLY A 202 22.51 0.36 15.44
CA GLY A 202 21.75 -0.81 15.88
C GLY A 202 20.33 -0.49 16.34
N ILE A 203 19.65 -1.51 16.87
CA ILE A 203 18.21 -1.46 17.20
C ILE A 203 17.86 -0.33 18.17
N LYS A 204 18.76 0.02 19.11
CA LYS A 204 18.52 1.12 20.06
C LYS A 204 18.40 2.46 19.35
N ARG A 205 19.26 2.76 18.37
CA ARG A 205 19.22 4.02 17.61
C ARG A 205 18.00 4.06 16.69
N ILE A 206 17.73 2.95 16.02
CA ILE A 206 16.54 2.72 15.21
C ILE A 206 15.29 3.09 16.00
N ALA A 207 15.11 2.46 17.16
CA ALA A 207 13.89 2.60 17.95
C ALA A 207 13.77 4.00 18.56
N GLN A 208 14.89 4.64 18.91
CA GLN A 208 14.92 6.05 19.32
C GLN A 208 14.43 6.99 18.22
N ILE A 209 14.84 6.78 16.97
CA ILE A 209 14.41 7.61 15.84
C ILE A 209 12.95 7.32 15.52
N ALA A 210 12.56 6.04 15.40
CA ALA A 210 11.18 5.63 15.13
C ALA A 210 10.19 6.19 16.16
N SER A 211 10.53 6.13 17.45
CA SER A 211 9.67 6.64 18.54
C SER A 211 9.39 8.15 18.49
N LYS A 212 10.19 8.91 17.75
CA LYS A 212 9.96 10.35 17.52
C LYS A 212 9.33 10.61 16.16
N LEU A 213 9.83 9.94 15.13
CA LEU A 213 9.42 10.15 13.75
C LEU A 213 8.00 9.66 13.47
N VAL A 214 7.65 8.46 13.96
CA VAL A 214 6.34 7.82 13.69
C VAL A 214 5.17 8.59 14.31
N PRO A 215 5.22 9.02 15.58
CA PRO A 215 4.15 9.86 16.12
C PRO A 215 4.06 11.22 15.42
N PHE A 216 5.22 11.81 15.08
CA PHE A 216 5.28 13.10 14.39
C PHE A 216 4.63 13.03 13.00
N MET A 217 4.98 12.01 12.20
CA MET A 217 4.44 11.84 10.86
C MET A 217 2.94 11.54 10.91
N ALA A 218 2.50 10.63 11.79
CA ALA A 218 1.10 10.26 11.94
C ALA A 218 0.25 11.47 12.35
N PHE A 219 0.74 12.31 13.27
CA PHE A 219 0.06 13.54 13.68
C PHE A 219 -0.20 14.47 12.50
N TRP A 220 0.84 14.79 11.71
CA TRP A 220 0.69 15.70 10.57
C TRP A 220 -0.22 15.11 9.50
N TYR A 221 -0.09 13.81 9.20
CA TYR A 221 -0.98 13.17 8.24
C TYR A 221 -2.44 13.18 8.68
N ILE A 222 -2.72 12.82 9.93
CA ILE A 222 -4.08 12.86 10.48
C ILE A 222 -4.62 14.29 10.41
N LEU A 223 -3.83 15.30 10.74
CA LEU A 223 -4.23 16.70 10.66
C LEU A 223 -4.61 17.11 9.22
N GLY A 224 -3.77 16.76 8.24
CA GLY A 224 -4.05 17.05 6.82
C GLY A 224 -5.27 16.29 6.30
N ALA A 225 -5.41 15.02 6.66
CA ALA A 225 -6.56 14.20 6.29
C ALA A 225 -7.86 14.77 6.87
N LEU A 226 -7.86 15.14 8.15
CA LEU A 226 -9.01 15.77 8.80
C LEU A 226 -9.35 17.11 8.15
N ALA A 227 -8.36 17.91 7.73
CA ALA A 227 -8.63 19.18 7.04
C ALA A 227 -9.39 18.96 5.72
N VAL A 228 -9.04 17.93 4.93
CA VAL A 228 -9.78 17.55 3.71
C VAL A 228 -11.17 17.02 4.03
N ILE A 229 -11.27 16.12 5.00
CA ILE A 229 -12.54 15.48 5.38
C ILE A 229 -13.53 16.54 5.89
N ILE A 230 -13.08 17.45 6.77
CA ILE A 230 -13.90 18.54 7.29
C ILE A 230 -14.24 19.54 6.19
N GLY A 231 -13.30 19.86 5.29
CA GLY A 231 -13.57 20.71 4.12
C GLY A 231 -14.62 20.11 3.16
N ASN A 232 -14.85 18.80 3.22
CA ASN A 232 -15.84 18.08 2.43
C ASN A 232 -16.86 17.35 3.33
N TYR A 233 -17.24 17.96 4.47
CA TYR A 233 -18.03 17.31 5.51
C TYR A 233 -19.37 16.72 5.00
N GLU A 234 -19.98 17.36 4.00
CA GLU A 234 -21.22 16.92 3.36
C GLU A 234 -21.09 15.54 2.71
N ASN A 235 -19.88 15.18 2.25
CA ASN A 235 -19.58 13.92 1.61
C ASN A 235 -19.14 12.82 2.60
N ILE A 236 -19.04 13.08 3.91
CA ILE A 236 -18.66 12.06 4.90
C ILE A 236 -19.70 10.93 4.96
N ILE A 237 -20.97 11.28 5.16
CA ILE A 237 -22.06 10.29 5.25
C ILE A 237 -22.23 9.55 3.92
N PRO A 238 -22.27 10.22 2.74
CA PRO A 238 -22.24 9.54 1.45
C PRO A 238 -21.06 8.58 1.28
N SER A 239 -19.85 8.97 1.69
CA SER A 239 -18.66 8.13 1.59
C SER A 239 -18.77 6.87 2.43
N LEU A 240 -19.22 6.99 3.69
CA LEU A 240 -19.48 5.82 4.54
C LEU A 240 -20.56 4.91 3.95
N LYS A 241 -21.62 5.50 3.39
CA LYS A 241 -22.68 4.72 2.72
C LYS A 241 -22.13 3.94 1.53
N LEU A 242 -21.28 4.55 0.70
CA LEU A 242 -20.63 3.86 -0.43
C LEU A 242 -19.81 2.65 0.03
N ILE A 243 -19.09 2.77 1.15
CA ILE A 243 -18.30 1.67 1.72
C ILE A 243 -19.20 0.48 2.06
N PHE A 244 -20.37 0.69 2.68
CA PHE A 244 -21.26 -0.39 3.12
C PHE A 244 -22.18 -0.94 2.03
N VAL A 245 -22.71 -0.08 1.14
CA VAL A 245 -23.66 -0.50 0.09
C VAL A 245 -23.00 -1.45 -0.90
N HIS A 246 -21.77 -1.14 -1.31
CA HIS A 246 -21.04 -1.95 -2.29
C HIS A 246 -20.35 -3.19 -1.70
N VAL A 247 -20.55 -3.50 -0.40
CA VAL A 247 -20.05 -4.75 0.19
C VAL A 247 -20.74 -5.96 -0.41
N PHE A 248 -22.05 -5.85 -0.67
CA PHE A 248 -22.89 -6.94 -1.17
C PHE A 248 -23.45 -6.69 -2.58
N SER A 249 -23.13 -5.54 -3.18
CA SER A 249 -23.56 -5.18 -4.52
C SER A 249 -22.37 -4.70 -5.36
N PRO A 250 -22.31 -5.01 -6.66
CA PRO A 250 -21.29 -4.46 -7.53
C PRO A 250 -21.31 -2.92 -7.50
N ALA A 251 -20.13 -2.31 -7.57
CA ALA A 251 -20.01 -0.88 -7.82
C ALA A 251 -20.18 -0.62 -9.32
N ALA A 252 -21.17 0.20 -9.66
CA ALA A 252 -21.39 0.64 -11.04
C ALA A 252 -20.23 1.51 -11.54
N ALA A 253 -20.08 1.58 -12.87
CA ALA A 253 -19.18 2.55 -13.48
C ALA A 253 -19.72 3.96 -13.22
N VAL A 254 -18.86 4.87 -12.75
CA VAL A 254 -19.24 6.25 -12.43
C VAL A 254 -18.05 7.17 -12.75
N GLY A 255 -18.27 8.12 -13.65
CA GLY A 255 -17.19 8.95 -14.20
C GLY A 255 -16.09 8.07 -14.79
N GLY A 256 -14.84 8.46 -14.59
CA GLY A 256 -13.69 7.70 -15.11
C GLY A 256 -13.50 6.29 -14.51
N PHE A 257 -14.27 5.88 -13.49
CA PHE A 257 -14.13 4.57 -12.84
C PHE A 257 -15.02 3.52 -13.52
N LEU A 258 -14.43 2.43 -14.00
CA LEU A 258 -15.11 1.35 -14.74
C LEU A 258 -16.01 0.42 -13.89
N GLY A 259 -16.09 0.65 -12.57
CA GLY A 259 -16.83 -0.23 -11.67
C GLY A 259 -15.97 -1.36 -11.09
N ALA A 260 -16.53 -2.03 -10.09
CA ALA A 260 -15.89 -3.15 -9.42
C ALA A 260 -16.91 -4.22 -9.03
N SER A 261 -16.55 -5.49 -9.21
CA SER A 261 -17.34 -6.60 -8.70
C SER A 261 -17.17 -6.75 -7.18
N VAL A 262 -18.10 -7.43 -6.52
CA VAL A 262 -17.98 -7.77 -5.09
C VAL A 262 -16.72 -8.60 -4.83
N ALA A 263 -16.38 -9.53 -5.75
CA ALA A 263 -15.17 -10.34 -5.66
C ALA A 263 -13.89 -9.49 -5.78
N ALA A 264 -13.90 -8.47 -6.65
CA ALA A 264 -12.80 -7.52 -6.77
C ALA A 264 -12.65 -6.69 -5.49
N ALA A 265 -13.75 -6.15 -4.94
CA ALA A 265 -13.74 -5.40 -3.69
C ALA A 265 -13.17 -6.23 -2.53
N LEU A 266 -13.60 -7.49 -2.41
CA LEU A 266 -13.10 -8.42 -1.40
C LEU A 266 -11.62 -8.71 -1.60
N THR A 267 -11.22 -9.19 -2.78
CA THR A 267 -9.83 -9.63 -3.03
C THR A 267 -8.85 -8.47 -2.89
N ARG A 268 -9.17 -7.30 -3.45
CA ARG A 268 -8.31 -6.11 -3.37
C ARG A 268 -8.28 -5.53 -1.96
N GLY A 269 -9.41 -5.51 -1.26
CA GLY A 269 -9.48 -5.07 0.13
C GLY A 269 -8.72 -6.01 1.08
N VAL A 270 -8.85 -7.33 0.90
CA VAL A 270 -8.13 -8.33 1.69
C VAL A 270 -6.63 -8.25 1.45
N ASN A 271 -6.19 -8.32 0.20
CA ASN A 271 -4.77 -8.28 -0.15
C ASN A 271 -4.14 -6.96 0.32
N ARG A 272 -4.87 -5.84 0.19
CA ARG A 272 -4.38 -4.56 0.70
C ARG A 272 -4.34 -4.51 2.23
N GLY A 273 -5.37 -5.02 2.90
CA GLY A 273 -5.43 -5.09 4.35
C GLY A 273 -4.25 -5.88 4.93
N LEU A 274 -3.97 -7.05 4.37
CA LEU A 274 -2.86 -7.92 4.77
C LEU A 274 -1.51 -7.21 4.57
N TYR A 275 -1.32 -6.58 3.42
CA TYR A 275 -0.10 -5.81 3.15
C TYR A 275 0.05 -4.60 4.08
N SER A 276 -1.05 -3.94 4.44
CA SER A 276 -1.00 -2.70 5.23
C SER A 276 -0.57 -2.97 6.66
N ASN A 277 -1.21 -3.92 7.33
CA ASN A 277 -0.94 -4.19 8.74
C ASN A 277 0.08 -5.32 8.98
N GLU A 278 0.53 -6.01 7.94
CA GLU A 278 1.50 -7.13 7.97
C GLU A 278 1.12 -8.27 8.93
N ALA A 279 -0.15 -8.43 9.27
CA ALA A 279 -0.60 -9.52 10.14
C ALA A 279 -0.48 -10.86 9.41
N GLY A 280 0.20 -11.83 10.03
CA GLY A 280 0.48 -13.14 9.42
C GLY A 280 1.74 -13.16 8.55
N GLN A 281 2.43 -12.02 8.41
CA GLN A 281 3.65 -11.89 7.61
C GLN A 281 4.92 -12.16 8.44
N GLY A 282 4.84 -12.02 9.77
CA GLY A 282 5.91 -12.38 10.69
C GLY A 282 7.06 -11.36 10.85
N SER A 283 6.94 -10.16 10.28
CA SER A 283 7.94 -9.07 10.39
C SER A 283 7.89 -8.34 11.74
N ALA A 284 6.72 -7.85 12.16
CA ALA A 284 6.54 -7.10 13.40
C ALA A 284 7.02 -7.80 14.68
N PRO A 285 6.87 -9.14 14.85
CA PRO A 285 7.38 -9.85 16.01
C PRO A 285 8.89 -9.70 16.25
N ILE A 286 9.67 -9.38 15.20
CA ILE A 286 11.11 -9.17 15.29
C ILE A 286 11.41 -7.90 16.10
N ALA A 287 10.75 -6.79 15.78
CA ALA A 287 10.89 -5.54 16.54
C ALA A 287 10.40 -5.72 17.99
N HIS A 288 9.25 -6.38 18.17
CA HIS A 288 8.65 -6.59 19.49
C HIS A 288 9.43 -7.57 20.39
N ALA A 289 10.20 -8.50 19.82
CA ALA A 289 11.05 -9.39 20.61
C ALA A 289 12.10 -8.62 21.43
N THR A 290 12.49 -7.43 21.01
CA THR A 290 13.50 -6.60 21.70
C THR A 290 12.94 -5.81 22.88
N SER A 291 11.62 -5.84 23.10
CA SER A 291 10.93 -5.03 24.10
C SER A 291 11.20 -5.47 25.55
N LYS A 292 11.25 -4.49 26.45
CA LYS A 292 11.34 -4.67 27.92
C LYS A 292 9.98 -4.98 28.52
N THR A 293 9.56 -6.24 28.38
CA THR A 293 8.33 -6.79 28.98
C THR A 293 8.66 -8.09 29.71
N GLU A 294 8.05 -8.29 30.90
CA GLU A 294 8.30 -9.49 31.72
C GLU A 294 7.53 -10.69 31.17
N ASN A 295 6.27 -10.48 30.80
CA ASN A 295 5.41 -11.53 30.29
C ASN A 295 5.26 -11.39 28.77
N PRO A 296 5.52 -12.44 27.98
CA PRO A 296 5.35 -12.40 26.52
C PRO A 296 3.96 -11.93 26.06
N ILE A 297 2.93 -12.25 26.86
CA ILE A 297 1.55 -11.87 26.58
C ILE A 297 1.37 -10.35 26.66
N GLU A 298 2.06 -9.65 27.57
CA GLU A 298 1.97 -8.19 27.68
C GLU A 298 2.40 -7.52 26.38
N GLU A 299 3.48 -8.00 25.75
CA GLU A 299 3.92 -7.49 24.46
C GLU A 299 2.93 -7.83 23.34
N GLY A 300 2.36 -9.04 23.36
CA GLY A 300 1.26 -9.40 22.46
C GLY A 300 0.07 -8.46 22.58
N MET A 301 -0.28 -8.02 23.80
CA MET A 301 -1.36 -7.05 24.00
C MET A 301 -1.04 -5.68 23.40
N VAL A 302 0.24 -5.28 23.37
CA VAL A 302 0.68 -4.04 22.72
C VAL A 302 0.55 -4.14 21.20
N SER A 303 0.88 -5.29 20.60
CA SER A 303 0.84 -5.47 19.13
C SER A 303 -0.57 -5.43 18.53
N ILE A 304 -1.62 -5.66 19.33
CA ILE A 304 -3.02 -5.42 18.94
C ILE A 304 -3.24 -3.98 18.44
N LEU A 305 -2.48 -3.03 18.97
CA LEU A 305 -2.60 -1.63 18.60
C LEU A 305 -2.09 -1.35 17.18
N GLU A 306 -1.22 -2.20 16.61
CA GLU A 306 -0.64 -1.91 15.30
C GLU A 306 -1.68 -1.94 14.18
N PRO A 307 -2.45 -3.02 13.95
CA PRO A 307 -3.45 -3.03 12.88
C PRO A 307 -4.57 -2.01 13.13
N PHE A 308 -4.82 -1.64 14.39
CA PHE A 308 -5.77 -0.59 14.74
C PHE A 308 -5.30 0.79 14.26
N ILE A 309 -4.08 1.19 14.65
CA ILE A 309 -3.53 2.49 14.25
C ILE A 309 -3.34 2.53 12.73
N ASP A 310 -2.77 1.48 12.16
CA ASP A 310 -2.45 1.39 10.74
C ASP A 310 -3.70 1.40 9.85
N THR A 311 -4.59 0.43 10.03
CA THR A 311 -5.67 0.20 9.08
C THR A 311 -6.98 0.85 9.54
N ILE A 312 -7.35 0.70 10.81
CA ILE A 312 -8.62 1.25 11.31
C ILE A 312 -8.57 2.77 11.41
N VAL A 313 -7.42 3.36 11.75
CA VAL A 313 -7.27 4.83 11.81
C VAL A 313 -6.69 5.40 10.52
N VAL A 314 -5.43 5.10 10.19
CA VAL A 314 -4.73 5.79 9.08
C VAL A 314 -5.31 5.44 7.71
N CYS A 315 -5.53 4.15 7.41
CA CYS A 315 -6.13 3.76 6.12
C CYS A 315 -7.59 4.22 5.98
N THR A 316 -8.37 4.22 7.07
CA THR A 316 -9.74 4.77 7.03
C THR A 316 -9.74 6.25 6.72
N LEU A 317 -8.87 7.04 7.37
CA LEU A 317 -8.72 8.46 7.06
C LEU A 317 -8.30 8.66 5.60
N THR A 318 -7.37 7.84 5.10
CA THR A 318 -6.96 7.86 3.69
C THR A 318 -8.15 7.61 2.76
N GLY A 319 -8.93 6.56 3.03
CA GLY A 319 -10.09 6.23 2.22
C GLY A 319 -11.16 7.32 2.26
N LEU A 320 -11.42 7.90 3.43
CA LEU A 320 -12.35 9.01 3.57
C LEU A 320 -11.87 10.27 2.84
N VAL A 321 -10.58 10.61 2.89
CA VAL A 321 -10.01 11.72 2.10
C VAL A 321 -10.30 11.55 0.61
N ILE A 322 -10.11 10.34 0.09
CA ILE A 322 -10.31 10.03 -1.33
C ILE A 322 -11.80 10.08 -1.70
N LEU A 323 -12.65 9.43 -0.91
CA LEU A 323 -14.09 9.35 -1.19
C LEU A 323 -14.78 10.70 -0.99
N SER A 324 -14.47 11.42 0.10
CA SER A 324 -15.14 12.68 0.42
C SER A 324 -14.76 13.82 -0.51
N SER A 325 -13.54 13.80 -1.06
CA SER A 325 -13.10 14.79 -2.05
C SER A 325 -13.57 14.50 -3.48
N GLY A 326 -14.08 13.29 -3.73
CA GLY A 326 -14.58 12.87 -5.04
C GLY A 326 -13.49 12.68 -6.10
N VAL A 327 -12.20 12.70 -5.76
CA VAL A 327 -11.14 12.59 -6.78
C VAL A 327 -11.06 11.21 -7.44
N TRP A 328 -11.63 10.18 -6.81
CA TRP A 328 -11.58 8.79 -7.28
C TRP A 328 -12.41 8.52 -8.53
N ASN A 329 -13.32 9.43 -8.90
CA ASN A 329 -14.12 9.33 -10.13
C ASN A 329 -13.89 10.53 -11.08
N GLN A 330 -12.84 11.34 -10.85
CA GLN A 330 -12.49 12.50 -11.66
C GLN A 330 -11.25 12.22 -12.53
N LYS A 331 -11.32 12.62 -13.80
CA LYS A 331 -10.16 12.58 -14.71
C LYS A 331 -9.28 13.81 -14.52
N PHE A 332 -7.97 13.61 -14.63
CA PHE A 332 -6.97 14.65 -14.54
C PHE A 332 -6.01 14.55 -15.70
N GLU A 333 -5.47 15.69 -16.13
CA GLU A 333 -4.36 15.72 -17.08
C GLU A 333 -3.13 15.04 -16.48
N ASN A 334 -2.57 14.06 -17.19
CA ASN A 334 -1.33 13.39 -16.84
C ASN A 334 -0.64 12.76 -18.06
N GLU A 335 0.68 12.54 -17.93
CA GLU A 335 1.42 11.66 -18.84
C GLU A 335 1.06 10.20 -18.54
N PHE A 336 0.78 9.44 -19.58
CA PHE A 336 0.34 8.06 -19.48
C PHE A 336 1.51 7.10 -19.38
N GLU A 337 1.49 6.26 -18.35
CA GLU A 337 2.50 5.22 -18.19
C GLU A 337 2.18 4.05 -19.13
N ALA A 338 3.15 3.62 -19.94
CA ALA A 338 2.96 2.54 -20.90
C ALA A 338 2.44 1.22 -20.29
N SER A 339 2.86 0.92 -19.06
CA SER A 339 2.38 -0.26 -18.33
C SER A 339 0.87 -0.22 -18.04
N ALA A 340 0.31 0.99 -17.96
CA ALA A 340 -1.06 1.28 -17.57
C ALA A 340 -1.98 1.66 -18.74
N MET A 341 -1.45 1.66 -19.98
CA MET A 341 -2.20 1.89 -21.20
C MET A 341 -2.59 0.58 -21.86
N ASP A 342 -3.85 0.47 -22.31
CA ASP A 342 -4.34 -0.66 -23.09
C ASP A 342 -5.15 -0.11 -24.28
N TYR A 343 -4.79 -0.51 -25.50
CA TYR A 343 -5.58 -0.22 -26.69
C TYR A 343 -6.56 -1.36 -26.94
N LEU A 344 -7.84 -1.04 -26.99
CA LEU A 344 -8.92 -2.00 -27.14
C LEU A 344 -9.56 -1.86 -28.52
N LYS A 345 -9.91 -2.99 -29.12
CA LYS A 345 -10.64 -3.06 -30.39
C LYS A 345 -12.11 -2.70 -30.16
N GLY A 346 -12.59 -1.68 -30.85
CA GLY A 346 -13.94 -1.13 -30.72
C GLY A 346 -13.93 0.29 -30.16
N SER A 347 -15.04 1.00 -30.37
CA SER A 347 -15.26 2.35 -29.83
C SER A 347 -16.13 2.28 -28.58
N TYR A 348 -15.50 2.35 -27.41
CA TYR A 348 -16.14 2.32 -26.11
C TYR A 348 -16.10 3.71 -25.46
N SER A 349 -17.14 4.04 -24.71
CA SER A 349 -17.22 5.28 -23.94
C SER A 349 -17.93 5.05 -22.61
N GLU A 350 -17.91 6.06 -21.73
CA GLU A 350 -18.63 6.03 -20.45
C GLU A 350 -20.15 5.90 -20.62
N THR A 351 -20.68 6.27 -21.79
CA THR A 351 -22.10 6.18 -22.13
C THR A 351 -22.44 4.96 -23.00
N SER A 352 -21.49 4.05 -23.23
CA SER A 352 -21.73 2.78 -23.91
C SER A 352 -22.76 1.93 -23.16
N SER A 353 -23.24 0.87 -23.82
CA SER A 353 -24.25 -0.02 -23.22
C SER A 353 -23.76 -0.65 -21.91
N GLU A 354 -24.67 -1.00 -21.00
CA GLU A 354 -24.29 -1.69 -19.76
C GLU A 354 -23.54 -3.00 -20.05
N GLU A 355 -23.85 -3.67 -21.18
CA GLU A 355 -23.16 -4.87 -21.64
C GLU A 355 -21.69 -4.58 -21.97
N ASP A 356 -21.41 -3.51 -22.73
CA ASP A 356 -20.02 -3.11 -23.06
C ASP A 356 -19.19 -2.79 -21.81
N LEU A 357 -19.80 -2.10 -20.83
CA LEU A 357 -19.14 -1.77 -19.57
C LEU A 357 -18.88 -3.03 -18.72
N ILE A 358 -19.79 -4.01 -18.75
CA ILE A 358 -19.59 -5.31 -18.10
C ILE A 358 -18.46 -6.08 -18.79
N THR A 359 -18.41 -6.09 -20.13
CA THR A 359 -17.33 -6.70 -20.91
C THR A 359 -15.97 -6.09 -20.56
N LEU A 360 -15.85 -4.77 -20.57
CA LEU A 360 -14.63 -4.06 -20.19
C LEU A 360 -14.21 -4.38 -18.76
N ARG A 361 -15.17 -4.37 -17.83
CA ARG A 361 -14.92 -4.75 -16.43
C ARG A 361 -14.39 -6.18 -16.34
N ASN A 362 -15.02 -7.13 -17.03
CA ASN A 362 -14.61 -8.54 -17.01
C ASN A 362 -13.23 -8.72 -17.67
N TYR A 363 -12.90 -7.97 -18.73
CA TYR A 363 -11.55 -7.95 -19.28
C TYR A 363 -10.49 -7.58 -18.22
N TYR A 364 -10.71 -6.52 -17.44
CA TYR A 364 -9.76 -6.05 -16.44
C TYR A 364 -9.64 -6.91 -15.16
N TYR A 365 -10.64 -7.75 -14.86
CA TYR A 365 -10.63 -8.60 -13.66
C TYR A 365 -10.43 -10.09 -13.97
N GLU A 366 -10.92 -10.58 -15.10
CA GLU A 366 -10.94 -12.00 -15.45
C GLU A 366 -10.08 -12.34 -16.67
N ARG A 367 -9.60 -11.34 -17.44
CA ARG A 367 -8.84 -11.53 -18.69
C ARG A 367 -9.50 -12.53 -19.67
N ASN A 368 -10.83 -12.57 -19.67
CA ASN A 368 -11.59 -13.65 -20.30
C ASN A 368 -11.86 -13.40 -21.80
N GLU A 369 -11.52 -12.22 -22.34
CA GLU A 369 -11.86 -11.84 -23.71
C GLU A 369 -10.69 -11.17 -24.43
N ASN A 370 -10.47 -11.55 -25.69
CA ASN A 370 -9.41 -11.03 -26.55
C ASN A 370 -9.88 -9.74 -27.24
N ILE A 371 -10.14 -8.70 -26.44
CA ILE A 371 -10.54 -7.36 -26.92
C ILE A 371 -9.34 -6.44 -27.15
N GLU A 372 -8.12 -6.95 -26.96
CA GLU A 372 -6.88 -6.23 -27.17
C GLU A 372 -6.67 -5.94 -28.66
N PHE A 373 -6.34 -4.69 -28.96
CA PHE A 373 -6.03 -4.29 -30.33
C PHE A 373 -4.62 -4.76 -30.70
N THR A 374 -4.48 -5.35 -31.89
CA THR A 374 -3.20 -5.66 -32.51
C THR A 374 -3.23 -5.14 -33.94
N GLY A 375 -2.28 -4.27 -34.29
CA GLY A 375 -2.23 -3.62 -35.59
C GLY A 375 -1.52 -2.26 -35.56
N GLU A 376 -1.78 -1.47 -36.58
CA GLU A 376 -1.19 -0.15 -36.78
C GLU A 376 -2.19 0.97 -36.44
N LEU A 377 -1.74 1.92 -35.63
CA LEU A 377 -2.48 3.12 -35.26
C LEU A 377 -1.97 4.32 -36.03
N ASN A 378 -2.87 5.04 -36.70
CA ASN A 378 -2.53 6.27 -37.42
C ASN A 378 -2.71 7.46 -36.49
N VAL A 379 -1.66 8.25 -36.34
CA VAL A 379 -1.66 9.50 -35.57
C VAL A 379 -1.31 10.65 -36.51
N SER A 380 -2.11 11.72 -36.50
CA SER A 380 -1.85 12.94 -37.27
C SER A 380 -1.85 14.15 -36.36
N GLU A 381 -0.80 14.97 -36.43
CA GLU A 381 -0.63 16.19 -35.61
C GLU A 381 -0.80 15.93 -34.10
N GLY A 382 -0.40 14.74 -33.64
CA GLY A 382 -0.49 14.31 -32.25
C GLY A 382 -1.86 13.77 -31.84
N VAL A 383 -2.81 13.62 -32.76
CA VAL A 383 -4.15 13.09 -32.48
C VAL A 383 -4.33 11.72 -33.14
N LEU A 384 -4.88 10.77 -32.38
CA LEU A 384 -5.21 9.43 -32.89
C LEU A 384 -6.36 9.53 -33.91
N THR A 385 -6.14 9.01 -35.12
CA THR A 385 -7.11 9.03 -36.23
C THR A 385 -7.68 7.66 -36.59
N SER A 386 -7.09 6.58 -36.09
CA SER A 386 -7.64 5.23 -36.30
C SER A 386 -9.04 5.12 -35.67
N GLU A 387 -10.02 4.75 -36.49
CA GLU A 387 -11.38 4.42 -36.05
C GLU A 387 -11.40 3.02 -35.38
N ASP A 388 -12.44 2.74 -34.59
CA ASP A 388 -12.64 1.47 -33.89
C ASP A 388 -11.50 1.07 -32.92
N VAL A 389 -10.83 2.04 -32.32
CA VAL A 389 -9.84 1.82 -31.25
C VAL A 389 -10.13 2.73 -30.07
N THR A 390 -10.18 2.15 -28.87
CA THR A 390 -10.31 2.90 -27.61
C THR A 390 -9.01 2.82 -26.84
N LEU A 391 -8.43 3.98 -26.52
CA LEU A 391 -7.31 4.06 -25.58
C LEU A 391 -7.84 4.09 -24.15
N MET A 392 -7.43 3.09 -23.38
CA MET A 392 -7.61 3.07 -21.94
C MET A 392 -6.31 3.45 -21.26
N HIS A 393 -6.38 4.28 -20.23
CA HIS A 393 -5.27 4.53 -19.33
C HIS A 393 -5.76 4.43 -17.89
N ASN A 394 -5.02 3.75 -17.03
CA ASN A 394 -5.44 3.48 -15.64
C ASN A 394 -6.90 3.01 -15.59
N ARG A 395 -7.24 1.96 -16.34
CA ARG A 395 -8.60 1.36 -16.32
C ARG A 395 -9.71 2.42 -16.42
N SER A 396 -9.47 3.44 -17.24
CA SER A 396 -10.34 4.57 -17.46
C SER A 396 -10.23 4.98 -18.92
N PHE A 397 -11.34 5.44 -19.51
CA PHE A 397 -11.32 5.95 -20.87
C PHE A 397 -10.42 7.19 -20.93
N ALA A 398 -9.38 7.12 -21.74
CA ALA A 398 -8.51 8.27 -21.96
C ALA A 398 -9.22 9.30 -22.84
N GLU A 399 -9.19 10.56 -22.43
CA GLU A 399 -9.80 11.67 -23.15
C GLU A 399 -8.75 12.71 -23.52
N GLU A 400 -9.03 13.48 -24.58
CA GLU A 400 -8.17 14.59 -25.02
C GLU A 400 -6.69 14.18 -25.21
N THR A 401 -6.48 12.97 -25.73
CA THR A 401 -5.15 12.36 -25.79
C THR A 401 -4.28 13.01 -26.86
N THR A 402 -3.04 13.32 -26.49
CA THR A 402 -2.01 13.86 -27.37
C THR A 402 -0.79 12.96 -27.41
N TYR A 403 -0.20 12.79 -28.60
CA TYR A 403 0.97 11.97 -28.85
C TYR A 403 2.11 12.89 -29.29
N LYS A 404 3.25 12.79 -28.60
CA LYS A 404 4.46 13.55 -28.87
C LYS A 404 5.64 12.62 -29.02
N ASP A 405 6.61 13.02 -29.83
CA ASP A 405 7.90 12.36 -29.92
C ASP A 405 8.75 12.72 -28.69
N ARG A 406 9.33 11.73 -28.01
CA ARG A 406 10.04 11.95 -26.74
C ARG A 406 11.37 12.71 -26.92
N GLU A 407 12.04 12.58 -28.06
CA GLU A 407 13.31 13.27 -28.30
C GLU A 407 13.09 14.75 -28.63
N THR A 408 12.08 15.04 -29.45
CA THR A 408 11.83 16.39 -29.96
C THR A 408 10.77 17.16 -29.18
N ASN A 409 9.95 16.45 -28.39
CA ASN A 409 8.77 16.98 -27.68
C ASN A 409 7.76 17.68 -28.61
N GLN A 410 7.74 17.31 -29.89
CA GLN A 410 6.80 17.82 -30.90
C GLN A 410 5.67 16.83 -31.15
N SER A 411 4.53 17.33 -31.64
CA SER A 411 3.38 16.49 -31.99
C SER A 411 3.78 15.40 -33.00
N PHE A 412 3.50 14.14 -32.65
CA PHE A 412 3.85 13.01 -33.49
C PHE A 412 2.85 12.88 -34.66
N SER A 413 3.36 12.61 -35.86
CA SER A 413 2.54 12.26 -37.02
C SER A 413 3.15 11.04 -37.70
N GLY A 414 2.40 9.95 -37.78
CA GLY A 414 2.89 8.68 -38.30
C GLY A 414 2.09 7.50 -37.80
N VAL A 415 2.70 6.32 -37.92
CA VAL A 415 2.09 5.04 -37.54
C VAL A 415 2.73 4.53 -36.26
N ILE A 416 1.90 4.10 -35.30
CA ILE A 416 2.31 3.45 -34.06
C ILE A 416 1.87 1.99 -34.12
N SER A 417 2.80 1.05 -34.00
CA SER A 417 2.49 -0.38 -33.95
C SER A 417 2.09 -0.80 -32.53
N VAL A 418 1.00 -1.56 -32.44
CA VAL A 418 0.45 -2.08 -31.18
C VAL A 418 0.29 -3.59 -31.29
N GLU A 419 0.71 -4.30 -30.26
CA GLU A 419 0.60 -5.76 -30.12
C GLU A 419 0.01 -6.09 -28.75
N GLU A 420 -1.04 -6.92 -28.71
CA GLU A 420 -1.73 -7.31 -27.47
C GLU A 420 -2.14 -6.08 -26.61
N GLY A 421 -2.65 -5.03 -27.28
CA GLY A 421 -3.08 -3.79 -26.64
C GLY A 421 -1.95 -2.89 -26.13
N LYS A 422 -0.67 -3.26 -26.32
CA LYS A 422 0.50 -2.49 -25.90
C LYS A 422 1.27 -1.92 -27.09
N ILE A 423 1.77 -0.70 -26.93
CA ILE A 423 2.62 -0.05 -27.94
C ILE A 423 3.98 -0.74 -27.99
N ILE A 424 4.48 -0.97 -29.20
CA ILE A 424 5.85 -1.41 -29.43
C ILE A 424 6.78 -0.19 -29.31
N ASN A 425 7.85 -0.31 -28.53
CA ASN A 425 8.78 0.78 -28.19
C ASN A 425 8.10 2.00 -27.54
N PRO A 426 7.47 1.85 -26.37
CA PRO A 426 6.83 2.96 -25.67
C PRO A 426 7.81 4.05 -25.18
N GLY A 427 9.11 3.79 -25.28
CA GLY A 427 10.16 4.76 -24.95
C GLY A 427 10.20 5.95 -25.88
N ASP A 428 9.74 5.79 -27.13
CA ASP A 428 9.90 6.79 -28.20
C ASP A 428 8.81 7.88 -28.16
N PHE A 429 7.74 7.63 -27.40
CA PHE A 429 6.56 8.48 -27.36
C PHE A 429 6.28 9.02 -25.96
N ILE A 430 5.75 10.24 -25.90
CA ILE A 430 5.08 10.83 -24.74
C ILE A 430 3.60 10.89 -25.09
N ILE A 431 2.77 10.21 -24.29
CA ILE A 431 1.32 10.19 -24.46
C ILE A 431 0.72 10.89 -23.24
N GLU A 432 -0.04 11.94 -23.46
CA GLU A 432 -0.67 12.75 -22.40
C GLU A 432 -2.16 12.86 -22.65
N GLY A 433 -2.95 13.00 -21.59
CA GLY A 433 -4.37 13.29 -21.71
C GLY A 433 -5.07 13.25 -20.37
N LYS A 434 -6.40 13.24 -20.40
CA LYS A 434 -7.25 13.12 -19.22
C LYS A 434 -7.55 11.67 -18.90
N SER A 435 -7.19 11.24 -17.70
CA SER A 435 -7.50 9.89 -17.20
C SER A 435 -7.57 9.89 -15.66
N LEU A 436 -8.03 8.79 -15.06
CA LEU A 436 -7.97 8.62 -13.61
C LEU A 436 -6.52 8.59 -13.10
N LEU A 437 -6.32 9.16 -11.92
CA LEU A 437 -5.09 9.00 -11.15
C LEU A 437 -5.14 7.69 -10.35
N ARG A 438 -3.98 7.08 -10.14
CA ARG A 438 -3.83 5.87 -9.32
C ARG A 438 -2.89 6.11 -8.14
N SER A 439 -2.96 5.24 -7.15
CA SER A 439 -1.98 5.15 -6.07
C SER A 439 -1.72 6.48 -5.32
N ALA A 440 -0.47 6.85 -5.09
CA ALA A 440 -0.11 7.99 -4.26
C ALA A 440 -0.62 9.34 -4.80
N ASP A 441 -0.75 9.48 -6.12
CA ASP A 441 -1.24 10.70 -6.77
C ASP A 441 -2.71 10.95 -6.46
N LEU A 442 -3.50 9.88 -6.38
CA LEU A 442 -4.92 9.96 -6.05
C LEU A 442 -5.14 10.49 -4.63
N THR A 443 -4.29 10.11 -3.68
CA THR A 443 -4.35 10.60 -2.29
C THR A 443 -3.71 11.98 -2.13
N GLY A 444 -2.72 12.31 -2.97
CA GLY A 444 -2.03 13.60 -2.92
C GLY A 444 -2.86 14.76 -3.44
N LYS A 445 -3.65 14.54 -4.50
CA LYS A 445 -4.45 15.61 -5.14
C LYS A 445 -5.39 16.34 -4.17
N PRO A 446 -6.19 15.66 -3.32
CA PRO A 446 -7.06 16.32 -2.34
C PRO A 446 -6.30 17.07 -1.25
N LEU A 447 -5.24 16.46 -0.71
CA LEU A 447 -4.40 17.08 0.31
C LEU A 447 -3.78 18.38 -0.22
N LEU A 448 -3.32 18.39 -1.46
CA LEU A 448 -2.77 19.58 -2.11
C LEU A 448 -3.82 20.68 -2.32
N LYS A 449 -5.08 20.34 -2.64
CA LYS A 449 -6.15 21.33 -2.81
C LYS A 449 -6.46 22.11 -1.53
N VAL A 450 -6.37 21.49 -0.36
CA VAL A 450 -6.70 22.13 0.93
C VAL A 450 -5.62 23.09 1.42
N PHE A 451 -4.35 22.81 1.14
CA PHE A 451 -3.23 23.67 1.55
C PHE A 451 -2.94 24.83 0.57
N LEU A 452 -3.79 25.04 -0.44
CA LEU A 452 -3.64 26.09 -1.43
C LEU A 452 -4.52 27.31 -1.13
N VAL A 453 -3.93 28.30 -0.46
CA VAL A 453 -4.23 29.73 -0.65
C VAL A 453 -3.09 30.44 -1.42
N THR A 454 -1.94 29.80 -1.72
CA THR A 454 -0.90 30.43 -2.58
C THR A 454 0.15 29.44 -3.10
N ARG A 455 0.60 29.66 -4.35
CA ARG A 455 1.58 28.85 -5.10
C ARG A 455 2.96 28.67 -4.41
N SER A 456 3.34 29.55 -3.47
CA SER A 456 4.60 29.43 -2.71
C SER A 456 4.54 28.43 -1.55
N ILE A 457 3.35 28.10 -1.04
CA ILE A 457 3.16 27.12 0.06
C ILE A 457 3.14 25.68 -0.48
N TYR A 458 2.79 25.53 -1.77
CA TYR A 458 2.78 24.29 -2.55
C TYR A 458 4.11 23.52 -2.48
N CYS A 459 5.24 24.21 -2.66
CA CYS A 459 6.57 23.60 -2.56
C CYS A 459 6.99 23.30 -1.12
N CYS A 460 6.53 24.05 -0.12
CA CYS A 460 7.00 23.83 1.26
C CYS A 460 6.32 22.64 1.95
N PHE A 461 5.07 22.31 1.65
CA PHE A 461 4.31 21.32 2.44
C PHE A 461 4.17 19.93 1.80
N ARG A 462 4.24 19.80 0.47
CA ARG A 462 4.20 18.49 -0.23
C ARG A 462 5.24 17.48 0.31
N PRO A 463 6.50 17.85 0.63
CA PRO A 463 7.42 16.93 1.30
C PRO A 463 7.09 16.73 2.78
N PHE A 464 6.52 17.70 3.51
CA PHE A 464 6.25 17.51 4.94
C PHE A 464 5.17 16.46 5.23
N PHE A 465 4.26 16.18 4.29
CA PHE A 465 3.26 15.11 4.43
C PHE A 465 3.80 13.73 4.02
N TYR A 466 4.73 13.69 3.07
CA TYR A 466 5.23 12.44 2.49
C TYR A 466 6.59 12.02 3.09
N LEU A 467 7.56 12.95 3.21
CA LEU A 467 8.95 12.70 3.60
C LEU A 467 9.11 12.10 5.02
N PRO A 468 8.34 12.53 6.04
CA PRO A 468 8.42 11.90 7.37
C PRO A 468 7.84 10.48 7.40
N PHE A 469 6.75 10.22 6.66
CA PHE A 469 6.13 8.89 6.42
C PHE A 469 7.06 7.92 5.68
N GLN A 470 8.04 8.47 5.00
CA GLN A 470 8.89 7.80 4.04
C GLN A 470 10.28 7.48 4.61
N LEU A 471 10.73 8.22 5.62
CA LEU A 471 11.96 7.94 6.37
C LEU A 471 11.77 6.87 7.46
N SER A 472 10.54 6.67 7.94
CA SER A 472 10.18 5.68 8.96
C SER A 472 10.08 4.25 8.40
N SER A 473 9.67 4.13 7.15
CA SER A 473 9.30 2.88 6.50
C SER A 473 10.48 2.03 6.03
N LEU A 474 11.67 2.64 6.10
CA LEU A 474 12.97 1.99 6.14
C LEU A 474 13.22 1.13 7.42
N GLY A 475 12.31 1.15 8.39
CA GLY A 475 12.29 0.27 9.57
C GLY A 475 12.26 -1.22 9.26
N LEU A 476 11.86 -1.61 8.05
CA LEU A 476 11.87 -2.99 7.59
C LEU A 476 13.28 -3.59 7.39
N PHE A 477 14.32 -2.74 7.36
CA PHE A 477 15.73 -3.18 7.39
C PHE A 477 16.32 -3.24 8.79
N MET A 478 15.54 -2.87 9.80
CA MET A 478 16.05 -2.53 11.12
C MET A 478 15.78 -3.61 12.18
N GLY A 479 15.09 -4.70 11.82
CA GLY A 479 14.81 -5.87 12.65
C GLY A 479 15.67 -7.06 12.29
#